data_AF-A0A350KNI0-F1
#
_entry.id   AF-A0A350KNI0-F1
#
_cell.length_a   1.000
_cell.length_b   1.000
_cell.length_c   1.000
_cell.angle_alpha   90.00
_cell.angle_beta   90.00
_cell.angle_gamma   90.00
#
_symmetry.space_group_name_H-M   'P 1'
#
loop_
_entity.id
_entity.type
_entity.pdbx_description
1 polymer ?
#
loop_
_entity_poly.entity_id
_entity_poly.type
_entity_poly.pdbx_seq_one_letter_code
_entity_poly.pdbx_strand_id
1 'polypeptide(L)'
;MQIYKGATLVYTRKFDPVTFTENGTWVVPAGIRKIAVDCVAASGNGGGAGGRVRCVLSVEPRTVLYLVVGKVPANWYTAEYNASDVRTTADDLNSRLIVAGGGGSRCNHIASGGAGGGLTG
;
A
#
# COMPACT_ATOMS: atom_id res chain seq x y z
N MET A 1 -9.00 3.37 20.26
CA MET A 1 -8.81 3.41 21.74
C MET A 1 -10.08 3.95 22.36
N GLN A 2 -10.59 3.28 23.38
CA GLN A 2 -11.78 3.69 24.13
C GLN A 2 -11.34 4.07 25.54
N ILE A 3 -11.74 5.25 26.01
CA ILE A 3 -11.48 5.73 27.39
C ILE A 3 -12.83 5.80 28.09
N TYR A 4 -12.89 5.21 29.28
CA TYR A 4 -14.09 5.17 30.11
C TYR A 4 -13.87 5.97 31.40
N LYS A 5 -14.95 6.60 31.90
CA LYS A 5 -15.04 7.14 33.25
C LYS A 5 -16.17 6.40 33.96
N GLY A 6 -15.81 5.47 34.86
CA GLY A 6 -16.76 4.47 35.35
C GLY A 6 -17.25 3.58 34.21
N ALA A 7 -18.56 3.38 34.10
CA ALA A 7 -19.17 2.62 33.00
C ALA A 7 -19.39 3.46 31.72
N THR A 8 -19.10 4.77 31.75
CA THR A 8 -19.41 5.68 30.63
C THR A 8 -18.20 5.79 29.70
N LEU A 9 -18.38 5.45 28.43
CA LEU A 9 -17.41 5.74 27.37
C LEU A 9 -17.32 7.27 27.17
N VAL A 10 -16.20 7.87 27.55
CA VAL A 10 -15.99 9.32 27.47
C VAL A 10 -15.19 9.74 26.25
N TYR A 11 -14.46 8.81 25.62
CA TYR A 11 -13.74 9.11 24.39
C TYR A 11 -13.51 7.84 23.57
N THR A 12 -13.81 7.90 22.27
CA THR A 12 -13.39 6.89 21.29
C THR A 12 -12.53 7.56 20.23
N ARG A 13 -11.27 7.15 20.14
CA ARG A 13 -10.45 7.43 18.97
C ARG A 13 -10.73 6.36 17.92
N LYS A 14 -11.60 6.69 16.95
CA LYS A 14 -11.73 5.98 15.68
C LYS A 14 -10.77 6.62 14.68
N PHE A 15 -10.07 5.78 13.92
CA PHE A 15 -9.39 6.21 12.71
C PHE A 15 -10.28 5.79 11.56
N ASP A 16 -10.79 6.76 10.81
CA ASP A 16 -11.41 6.45 9.53
C ASP A 16 -10.30 5.99 8.57
N PRO A 17 -10.50 4.88 7.85
CA PRO A 17 -9.51 4.43 6.88
C PRO A 17 -9.38 5.48 5.79
N VAL A 18 -8.14 5.84 5.46
CA VAL A 18 -7.83 6.70 4.32
C VAL A 18 -7.41 5.79 3.18
N THR A 19 -8.07 5.93 2.02
CA THR A 19 -7.77 5.14 0.82
C THR A 19 -7.11 6.04 -0.21
N PHE A 20 -6.03 5.54 -0.80
CA PHE A 20 -5.31 6.22 -1.88
C PHE A 20 -5.42 5.36 -3.14
N THR A 21 -5.98 5.94 -4.19
CA THR A 21 -6.13 5.31 -5.52
C THR A 21 -5.17 5.90 -6.55
N GLU A 22 -4.34 6.84 -6.12
CA GLU A 22 -3.30 7.49 -6.89
C GLU A 22 -2.11 7.84 -5.97
N ASN A 23 -0.97 8.19 -6.55
CA ASN A 23 0.20 8.59 -5.78
C ASN A 23 -0.14 9.77 -4.87
N GLY A 24 0.42 9.76 -3.67
CA GLY A 24 0.14 10.81 -2.71
C GLY A 24 1.08 10.79 -1.52
N THR A 25 0.78 11.65 -0.57
CA THR A 25 1.49 11.71 0.70
C THR A 25 0.49 11.69 1.85
N TRP A 26 0.93 11.14 2.97
CA TRP A 26 0.16 11.14 4.20
C TRP A 26 1.05 11.40 5.39
N VAL A 27 0.64 12.35 6.24
CA VAL A 27 1.38 12.69 7.45
C VAL A 27 0.84 11.86 8.61
N VAL A 28 1.72 11.10 9.26
CA VAL A 28 1.36 10.32 10.45
C VAL A 28 0.85 11.29 11.54
N PRO A 29 -0.38 11.13 12.05
CA PRO A 29 -0.91 12.05 13.05
C PRO A 29 -0.13 12.02 14.36
N ALA A 30 -0.20 13.12 15.10
CA ALA A 30 0.45 13.22 16.40
C ALA A 30 0.00 12.08 17.34
N GLY A 31 1.00 11.51 18.04
CA GLY A 31 0.80 10.42 19.00
C GLY A 31 0.49 9.05 18.40
N ILE A 32 0.52 8.89 17.06
CA ILE A 32 0.35 7.59 16.41
C ILE A 32 1.70 6.94 16.15
N ARG A 33 1.85 5.71 16.64
CA ARG A 33 3.07 4.91 16.50
C ARG A 33 2.88 3.61 15.71
N LYS A 34 1.65 3.27 15.37
CA LYS A 34 1.29 2.09 14.59
C LYS A 34 0.08 2.41 13.71
N ILE A 35 0.11 1.91 12.48
CA ILE A 35 -1.02 1.99 11.54
C ILE A 35 -1.30 0.61 10.96
N ALA A 36 -2.57 0.30 10.71
CA ALA A 36 -2.93 -0.86 9.89
C ALA A 36 -2.84 -0.44 8.43
N VAL A 37 -2.12 -1.22 7.62
CA VAL A 37 -1.96 -0.96 6.19
C VAL A 37 -2.53 -2.13 5.40
N ASP A 38 -3.25 -1.79 4.33
CA ASP A 38 -3.74 -2.71 3.33
C ASP A 38 -3.29 -2.20 1.96
N CYS A 39 -2.13 -2.69 1.50
CA CYS A 39 -1.48 -2.25 0.28
C CYS A 39 -1.78 -3.26 -0.83
N VAL A 40 -2.34 -2.80 -1.95
CA VAL A 40 -2.71 -3.63 -3.10
C VAL A 40 -2.00 -3.10 -4.34
N ALA A 41 -1.32 -3.99 -5.06
CA ALA A 41 -0.65 -3.68 -6.32
C ALA A 41 -1.56 -3.88 -7.53
N ALA A 42 -1.15 -3.32 -8.67
CA ALA A 42 -1.86 -3.49 -9.92
C ALA A 42 -1.57 -4.88 -10.55
N SER A 43 -2.54 -5.37 -11.33
CA SER A 43 -2.31 -6.51 -12.20
C SER A 43 -1.38 -6.15 -13.36
N GLY A 44 -0.84 -7.17 -14.03
CA GLY A 44 -0.28 -6.99 -15.36
C GLY A 44 -1.36 -6.74 -16.41
N ASN A 45 -0.98 -6.28 -17.60
CA ASN A 45 -1.92 -6.13 -18.71
C ASN A 45 -2.43 -7.50 -19.16
N GLY A 46 -3.69 -7.82 -18.87
CA GLY A 46 -4.32 -9.10 -19.17
C GLY A 46 -3.59 -10.32 -18.60
N GLY A 47 -2.78 -10.13 -17.55
CA GLY A 47 -1.87 -11.12 -17.00
C GLY A 47 -2.15 -11.44 -15.53
N GLY A 48 -1.09 -11.62 -14.74
CA GLY A 48 -1.17 -11.97 -13.33
C GLY A 48 -1.81 -10.86 -12.49
N ALA A 49 -2.50 -11.26 -11.42
CA ALA A 49 -3.01 -10.33 -10.42
C ALA A 49 -1.84 -9.66 -9.65
N GLY A 50 -2.07 -8.45 -9.15
CA GLY A 50 -1.15 -7.80 -8.22
C GLY A 50 -1.15 -8.48 -6.86
N GLY A 51 -0.07 -8.29 -6.11
CA GLY A 51 0.05 -8.73 -4.72
C GLY A 51 -0.77 -7.86 -3.77
N ARG A 52 -0.95 -8.37 -2.55
CA ARG A 52 -1.54 -7.64 -1.42
C ARG A 52 -0.72 -7.86 -0.17
N VAL A 53 -0.39 -6.78 0.52
CA VAL A 53 0.27 -6.81 1.84
C VAL A 53 -0.65 -6.18 2.85
N ARG A 54 -1.00 -6.95 3.88
CA ARG A 54 -1.72 -6.48 5.06
C ARG A 54 -0.80 -6.62 6.26
N CYS A 55 -0.60 -5.56 7.01
CA CYS A 55 0.24 -5.58 8.20
C CYS A 55 -0.09 -4.43 9.16
N VAL A 56 0.45 -4.51 10.36
CA VAL A 56 0.54 -3.37 11.29
C VAL A 56 1.94 -2.79 11.20
N LEU A 57 2.06 -1.61 10.59
CA LEU A 57 3.33 -0.91 10.41
C LEU A 57 3.62 -0.03 11.62
N SER A 58 4.80 -0.19 12.21
CA SER A 58 5.34 0.77 13.17
C SER A 58 5.74 2.05 12.44
N VAL A 59 5.31 3.20 12.95
CA VAL A 59 5.54 4.51 12.33
C VAL A 59 5.98 5.54 13.37
N GLU A 60 6.65 6.58 12.91
CA GLU A 60 6.99 7.73 13.73
C GLU A 60 5.92 8.82 13.59
N PRO A 61 5.44 9.43 14.71
CA PRO A 61 4.50 10.53 14.63
C PRO A 61 5.06 11.71 13.84
N ARG A 62 4.21 12.38 13.05
CA ARG A 62 4.53 13.53 12.19
C ARG A 62 5.44 13.24 11.00
N THR A 63 5.84 12.00 10.78
CA THR A 63 6.59 11.60 9.58
C THR A 63 5.69 11.64 8.35
N VAL A 64 6.23 12.11 7.23
CA VAL A 64 5.56 12.06 5.92
C VAL A 64 5.81 10.67 5.33
N LEU A 65 4.74 9.98 4.98
CA LEU A 65 4.77 8.77 4.18
C LEU A 65 4.45 9.12 2.74
N TYR A 66 5.25 8.61 1.81
CA TYR A 66 4.99 8.68 0.38
C TYR A 66 4.32 7.40 -0.06
N LEU A 67 3.20 7.52 -0.76
CA LEU A 67 2.34 6.43 -1.16
C LEU A 67 2.41 6.31 -2.68
N VAL A 68 2.85 5.14 -3.14
CA VAL A 68 2.92 4.82 -4.56
C VAL A 68 1.84 3.82 -4.89
N VAL A 69 1.00 4.16 -5.86
CA VAL A 69 -0.06 3.29 -6.37
C VAL A 69 0.36 2.80 -7.75
N GLY A 70 0.55 1.49 -7.85
CA GLY A 70 0.91 0.84 -9.10
C GLY A 70 -0.17 1.01 -10.15
N LYS A 71 0.24 1.10 -11.42
CA LYS A 71 -0.67 1.20 -12.57
C LYS A 71 -0.68 -0.09 -13.37
N VAL A 72 -1.84 -0.46 -13.90
CA VAL A 72 -1.93 -1.54 -14.87
C VAL A 72 -1.28 -1.06 -16.16
N PRO A 73 -0.27 -1.78 -16.70
CA PRO A 73 0.38 -1.37 -17.94
C PRO A 73 -0.62 -1.21 -19.08
N ALA A 74 -0.51 -0.13 -19.85
CA ALA A 74 -1.44 0.15 -20.96
C ALA A 74 -1.36 -0.90 -22.08
N ASN A 75 -0.19 -1.48 -22.29
CA ASN A 75 0.06 -2.51 -23.31
C ASN A 75 1.25 -3.41 -22.90
N TRP A 76 1.57 -4.42 -23.72
CA TRP A 76 2.64 -5.40 -23.43
C TRP A 76 4.06 -4.92 -23.75
N TYR A 77 4.21 -3.77 -24.40
CA TYR A 77 5.48 -3.18 -24.83
C TYR A 77 5.98 -2.09 -23.89
N THR A 78 5.07 -1.44 -23.17
CA THR A 78 5.38 -0.37 -22.22
C THR A 78 5.54 -0.95 -20.83
N ALA A 79 6.75 -0.86 -20.28
CA ALA A 79 6.97 -1.15 -18.87
C ALA A 79 6.37 -0.02 -18.03
N GLU A 80 5.47 -0.36 -17.11
CA GLU A 80 4.92 0.56 -16.11
C GLU A 80 5.23 0.05 -14.71
N TYR A 81 5.44 0.98 -13.78
CA TYR A 81 5.59 0.64 -12.37
C TYR A 81 4.23 0.22 -11.81
N ASN A 82 4.03 -1.08 -11.65
CA ASN A 82 2.75 -1.66 -11.25
C ASN A 82 2.75 -2.22 -9.81
N ALA A 83 3.87 -2.06 -9.09
CA ALA A 83 3.93 -2.27 -7.65
C ALA A 83 3.30 -1.09 -6.90
N SER A 84 2.73 -1.37 -5.74
CA SER A 84 2.26 -0.35 -4.79
C SER A 84 3.10 -0.45 -3.52
N ASP A 85 3.46 0.68 -2.94
CA ASP A 85 4.36 0.70 -1.80
C ASP A 85 4.21 1.97 -0.94
N VAL A 86 4.79 1.90 0.27
CA VAL A 86 4.85 3.01 1.22
C VAL A 86 6.33 3.32 1.50
N ARG A 87 6.73 4.58 1.43
CA ARG A 87 8.13 5.04 1.59
C ARG A 87 8.26 6.16 2.61
N THR A 88 9.46 6.32 3.15
CA THR A 88 9.83 7.52 3.93
C THR A 88 10.44 8.63 3.08
N THR A 89 10.89 8.31 1.86
CA THR A 89 11.52 9.28 0.95
C THR A 89 10.87 9.20 -0.44
N ALA A 90 10.62 10.34 -1.05
CA ALA A 90 10.08 10.42 -2.42
C ALA A 90 11.03 9.71 -3.40
N ASP A 91 10.46 8.93 -4.32
CA ASP A 91 11.18 8.29 -5.44
C ASP A 91 12.38 7.36 -5.08
N ASP A 92 12.58 7.04 -3.79
CA ASP A 92 13.66 6.14 -3.35
C ASP A 92 13.14 4.73 -2.99
N LEU A 93 13.50 3.75 -3.81
CA LEU A 93 13.13 2.35 -3.61
C LEU A 93 13.79 1.70 -2.38
N ASN A 94 14.86 2.28 -1.82
CA ASN A 94 15.52 1.75 -0.62
C ASN A 94 14.78 2.16 0.66
N SER A 95 13.95 3.21 0.59
CA SER A 95 13.14 3.70 1.71
C SER A 95 11.77 3.02 1.83
N ARG A 96 11.51 1.98 1.03
CA ARG A 96 10.23 1.25 1.05
C ARG A 96 10.06 0.48 2.34
N LEU A 97 8.99 0.79 3.06
CA LEU A 97 8.58 0.13 4.31
C LEU A 97 7.68 -1.08 4.04
N ILE A 98 6.85 -1.00 3.00
CA ILE A 98 5.90 -2.03 2.56
C ILE A 98 5.92 -2.06 1.05
N VAL A 99 5.89 -3.25 0.46
CA VAL A 99 5.79 -3.43 -1.00
C VAL A 99 4.81 -4.54 -1.33
N ALA A 100 3.74 -4.20 -2.04
CA ALA A 100 2.95 -5.16 -2.78
C ALA A 100 3.50 -5.21 -4.23
N GLY A 101 3.95 -6.37 -4.66
CA GLY A 101 4.50 -6.56 -6.01
C GLY A 101 3.40 -6.52 -7.08
N GLY A 102 3.67 -5.90 -8.22
CA GLY A 102 2.74 -5.92 -9.36
C GLY A 102 2.71 -7.26 -10.06
N GLY A 103 1.59 -7.56 -10.74
CA GLY A 103 1.44 -8.77 -11.55
C GLY A 103 2.17 -8.68 -12.90
N GLY A 104 2.66 -9.80 -13.43
CA GLY A 104 3.27 -9.84 -14.75
C GLY A 104 2.24 -9.73 -15.88
N SER A 105 2.55 -8.97 -16.94
CA SER A 105 1.71 -8.88 -18.14
C SER A 105 1.66 -10.21 -18.91
N ARG A 106 0.62 -10.40 -19.73
CA ARG A 106 0.56 -11.51 -20.68
C ARG A 106 1.63 -11.36 -21.75
N CYS A 107 2.26 -12.47 -22.15
CA CYS A 107 3.18 -12.51 -23.28
C CYS A 107 2.61 -13.39 -24.42
N ASN A 108 2.85 -12.96 -25.67
CA ASN A 108 2.49 -13.66 -26.90
C ASN A 108 1.04 -14.18 -26.97
N HIS A 109 0.09 -13.53 -26.30
CA HIS A 109 -1.32 -13.96 -26.23
C HIS A 109 -1.55 -15.40 -25.76
N ILE A 110 -0.58 -16.07 -25.13
CA ILE A 110 -0.69 -17.49 -24.78
C ILE A 110 -0.47 -17.68 -23.27
N ALA A 111 0.51 -17.00 -22.69
CA ALA A 111 0.86 -17.17 -21.28
C ALA A 111 0.63 -15.88 -20.49
N SER A 112 -0.12 -16.00 -19.40
CA SER A 112 -0.29 -14.94 -18.41
C SER A 112 1.00 -14.80 -17.59
N GLY A 113 1.43 -13.57 -17.31
CA GLY A 113 2.54 -13.33 -16.39
C GLY A 113 2.20 -13.77 -14.97
N GLY A 114 3.24 -13.96 -14.15
CA GLY A 114 3.10 -14.42 -12.77
C GLY A 114 2.34 -13.44 -11.87
N ALA A 115 1.76 -13.94 -10.78
CA ALA A 115 1.16 -13.09 -9.75
C ALA A 115 2.23 -12.26 -9.05
N GLY A 116 1.84 -11.06 -8.63
CA GLY A 116 2.69 -10.17 -7.83
C GLY A 116 2.89 -10.70 -6.41
N GLY A 117 4.10 -10.53 -5.89
CA GLY A 117 4.43 -10.95 -4.53
C GLY A 117 3.71 -10.13 -3.46
N GLY A 118 3.36 -10.77 -2.35
CA GLY A 118 2.88 -10.09 -1.15
C GLY A 118 2.93 -11.04 0.04
N LEU A 119 3.60 -10.65 1.13
CA LEU A 119 3.48 -11.35 2.40
C LEU A 119 2.24 -10.80 3.12
N THR A 120 1.30 -11.68 3.48
CA THR A 120 0.35 -11.35 4.54
C THR A 120 1.16 -11.38 5.83
N GLY A 121 1.34 -10.22 6.47
CA GLY A 121 2.13 -10.08 7.71
C GLY A 121 1.26 -10.26 8.94
#